data_AF-A0A0H3G0V3-F1
#
_entry.id   AF-A0A0H3G0V3-F1
#
_cell.length_a   1.000
_cell.length_b   1.000
_cell.length_c   1.000
_cell.angle_alpha   90.00
_cell.angle_beta   90.00
_cell.angle_gamma   90.00
#
_symmetry.space_group_name_H-M   'P 1'
#
loop_
_entity.id
_entity.type
_entity.pdbx_description
1 polymer ?
#
loop_
_entity_poly.entity_id
_entity_poly.type
_entity_poly.pdbx_seq_one_letter_code
_entity_poly.pdbx_strand_id
1 'polypeptide(L)'
;MPYLNIILGKPFYDLLQHGREIDRAIARRDGTSLNHSTPELERYFSRPPGERPRQNPFPVAALFPLFLVAFAFNLLPFLQTLPPFSAPIRVASFFVPALVVVIFLLTSGVLLARGYTLGLKGFLALFLLLSASTAAQALRAMVSAGESLWPLAFAALALLCCRLIFNRQGFVLFTIYCRSHRLALLAGKLRRQRK
;
A
#
# COMPACT_ATOMS: atom_id res chain seq x y z
N MET A 1 14.60 7.78 8.22
CA MET A 1 13.63 8.74 8.80
C MET A 1 12.94 8.06 9.98
N PRO A 2 13.35 8.34 11.22
CA PRO A 2 12.93 7.59 12.41
C PRO A 2 11.43 7.70 12.72
N TYR A 3 10.80 8.84 12.38
CA TYR A 3 9.37 9.08 12.63
C TYR A 3 8.43 8.13 11.88
N LEU A 4 8.80 7.71 10.66
CA LEU A 4 8.02 6.75 9.86
C LEU A 4 7.95 5.37 10.52
N ASN A 5 9.00 4.95 11.23
CA ASN A 5 9.03 3.68 11.96
C ASN A 5 8.01 3.67 13.11
N ILE A 6 7.87 4.78 13.83
CA ILE A 6 6.90 4.91 14.94
C ILE A 6 5.47 4.84 14.42
N ILE A 7 5.20 5.47 13.29
CA ILE A 7 3.85 5.54 12.70
C ILE A 7 3.45 4.21 12.05
N LEU A 8 4.36 3.59 11.29
CA LEU A 8 4.05 2.44 10.44
C LEU A 8 4.41 1.11 11.07
N GLY A 9 5.32 1.09 12.04
CA GLY A 9 5.97 -0.11 12.55
C GLY A 9 7.22 -0.51 11.75
N LYS A 10 8.14 -1.18 12.46
CA LYS A 10 9.46 -1.59 11.95
C LYS A 10 9.37 -2.51 10.73
N PRO A 11 8.56 -3.59 10.72
CA PRO A 11 8.44 -4.46 9.55
C PRO A 11 8.11 -3.74 8.24
N PHE A 12 7.14 -2.83 8.26
CA PHE A 12 6.76 -2.10 7.04
C PHE A 12 7.82 -1.09 6.60
N TYR A 13 8.48 -0.43 7.56
CA TYR A 13 9.61 0.46 7.29
C TYR A 13 10.78 -0.29 6.65
N ASP A 14 11.15 -1.45 7.20
CA ASP A 14 12.22 -2.29 6.69
C ASP A 14 11.90 -2.78 5.27
N LEU A 15 10.64 -3.14 4.99
CA LEU A 15 10.18 -3.44 3.64
C LEU A 15 10.37 -2.27 2.68
N LEU A 16 10.09 -1.03 3.08
CA LEU A 16 10.28 0.13 2.20
C LEU A 16 11.76 0.40 1.93
N GLN A 17 12.62 0.25 2.94
CA GLN A 17 14.05 0.44 2.79
C GLN A 17 14.64 -0.64 1.88
N HIS A 18 14.34 -1.91 2.15
CA HIS A 18 14.79 -3.03 1.34
C HIS A 18 14.33 -2.92 -0.13
N GLY A 19 13.09 -2.51 -0.36
CA GLY A 19 12.57 -2.30 -1.71
C GLY A 19 13.29 -1.18 -2.47
N ARG A 20 13.66 -0.10 -1.77
CA ARG A 20 14.41 1.01 -2.35
C ARG A 20 15.83 0.59 -2.77
N GLU A 21 16.49 -0.23 -1.96
CA GLU A 21 17.83 -0.77 -2.27
C GLU A 21 17.76 -1.66 -3.52
N ILE A 22 16.78 -2.56 -3.58
CA ILE A 22 16.52 -3.42 -4.74
C ILE A 22 16.23 -2.61 -6.01
N ASP A 23 15.32 -1.63 -5.94
CA ASP A 23 14.95 -0.83 -7.11
C ASP A 23 16.14 -0.01 -7.64
N ARG A 24 17.00 0.49 -6.74
CA ARG A 24 18.25 1.19 -7.12
C ARG A 24 19.24 0.24 -7.79
N ALA A 25 19.42 -0.97 -7.26
CA ALA A 25 20.30 -1.98 -7.85
C ALA A 25 19.84 -2.37 -9.26
N ILE A 26 18.53 -2.56 -9.45
CA ILE A 26 17.94 -2.84 -10.77
C ILE A 26 18.15 -1.66 -11.73
N ALA A 27 17.90 -0.43 -11.28
CA ALA A 27 17.98 0.77 -12.12
C ALA A 27 19.40 1.02 -12.66
N ARG A 28 20.43 0.70 -11.88
CA ARG A 28 21.84 0.88 -12.29
C ARG A 28 22.32 -0.14 -13.33
N ARG A 29 21.58 -1.23 -13.59
CA ARG A 29 22.01 -2.37 -14.45
C ARG A 29 23.39 -2.94 -14.13
N ASP A 30 23.94 -2.62 -12.95
CA ASP A 30 25.25 -3.07 -12.54
C ASP A 30 25.22 -4.58 -12.27
N GLY A 31 26.37 -5.24 -12.49
CA GLY A 31 26.54 -6.68 -12.20
C GLY A 31 26.23 -7.05 -10.75
N THR A 32 26.17 -6.08 -9.83
CA THR A 32 25.71 -6.26 -8.45
C THR A 32 24.24 -6.68 -8.34
N SER A 33 23.39 -6.33 -9.31
CA SER A 33 22.00 -6.84 -9.37
C SER A 33 21.96 -8.35 -9.65
N LEU A 34 23.03 -8.94 -10.23
CA LEU A 34 23.20 -10.40 -10.39
C LEU A 34 23.68 -11.07 -9.09
N ASN A 35 24.26 -10.33 -8.14
CA ASN A 35 24.69 -10.87 -6.85
C ASN A 35 23.52 -11.06 -5.86
N HIS A 36 22.37 -10.44 -6.12
CA HIS A 36 21.16 -10.61 -5.31
C HIS A 36 20.23 -11.74 -5.80
N SER A 37 20.62 -12.46 -6.86
CA SER A 37 19.84 -13.57 -7.43
C SER A 37 20.75 -14.74 -7.76
N THR A 38 20.54 -15.88 -7.12
CA THR A 38 21.27 -17.11 -7.42
C THR A 38 20.63 -17.85 -8.61
N PRO A 39 21.39 -18.64 -9.38
CA PRO A 39 20.83 -19.50 -10.43
C PRO A 39 19.73 -20.43 -9.93
N GLU A 40 19.79 -20.83 -8.66
CA GLU A 40 18.78 -21.64 -7.98
C GLU A 40 17.46 -20.89 -7.79
N LEU A 41 17.53 -19.62 -7.38
CA LEU A 41 16.36 -18.74 -7.23
C LEU A 41 15.70 -18.46 -8.59
N GLU A 42 16.50 -18.25 -9.64
CA GLU A 42 16.03 -18.15 -11.02
C GLU A 42 15.32 -19.42 -11.46
N ARG A 43 15.93 -20.59 -11.22
CA ARG A 43 15.34 -21.89 -11.56
C ARG A 43 14.04 -22.13 -10.78
N TYR A 44 13.97 -21.73 -9.51
CA TYR A 44 12.76 -21.81 -8.69
C TYR A 44 11.62 -20.98 -9.29
N PHE A 45 11.87 -19.71 -9.65
CA PHE A 45 10.83 -18.84 -10.22
C PHE A 45 10.53 -19.09 -11.70
N SER A 46 11.38 -19.85 -12.39
CA SER A 46 11.15 -20.32 -13.76
C SER A 46 10.13 -21.46 -13.84
N ARG A 47 9.88 -22.16 -12.73
CA ARG A 47 8.86 -23.23 -12.67
C ARG A 47 7.46 -22.67 -12.90
N PRO A 48 6.56 -23.44 -13.53
CA PRO A 48 5.19 -22.99 -13.76
C PRO A 48 4.48 -22.65 -12.43
N PRO A 49 3.49 -21.73 -12.45
CA PRO A 49 2.81 -21.27 -11.24
C PRO A 49 2.19 -22.38 -10.38
N GLY A 50 1.78 -23.51 -10.99
CA GLY A 50 1.21 -24.65 -10.29
C GLY A 50 2.20 -25.46 -9.46
N GLU A 51 3.51 -25.32 -9.71
CA GLU A 51 4.58 -26.02 -8.98
C GLU A 51 5.16 -25.20 -7.80
N ARG A 52 4.68 -23.96 -7.62
CA ARG A 52 5.14 -23.06 -6.55
C ARG A 52 4.10 -23.01 -5.43
N PRO A 53 4.52 -22.92 -4.16
CA PRO A 53 3.60 -22.72 -3.04
C PRO A 53 2.70 -21.51 -3.31
N ARG A 54 1.38 -21.71 -3.24
CA ARG A 54 0.41 -20.62 -3.39
C ARG A 54 0.69 -19.56 -2.33
N GLN A 55 1.04 -18.37 -2.79
CA GLN A 55 1.15 -17.22 -1.91
C GLN A 55 -0.24 -16.76 -1.49
N ASN A 56 -0.34 -16.28 -0.26
CA ASN A 56 -1.58 -15.79 0.28
C ASN A 56 -1.72 -14.27 -0.01
N PRO A 57 -2.60 -13.84 -0.95
CA PRO A 57 -2.83 -12.42 -1.21
C PRO A 57 -3.79 -11.77 -0.20
N PHE A 58 -4.43 -12.54 0.69
CA PHE A 58 -5.44 -12.04 1.63
C PHE A 58 -4.98 -10.84 2.47
N PRO A 59 -3.73 -10.78 3.00
CA PRO A 59 -3.29 -9.61 3.74
C PRO A 59 -3.33 -8.33 2.90
N VAL A 60 -2.99 -8.40 1.61
CA VAL A 60 -3.07 -7.23 0.72
C VAL A 60 -4.52 -6.94 0.35
N ALA A 61 -5.31 -7.97 0.03
CA ALA A 61 -6.71 -7.80 -0.32
C ALA A 61 -7.53 -7.19 0.82
N ALA A 62 -7.24 -7.56 2.08
CA ALA A 62 -7.90 -7.02 3.27
C ALA A 62 -7.67 -5.51 3.46
N LEU A 63 -6.58 -4.95 2.91
CA LEU A 63 -6.35 -3.50 2.95
C LEU A 63 -7.37 -2.71 2.13
N PHE A 64 -7.91 -3.28 1.05
CA PHE A 64 -8.84 -2.59 0.16
C PHE A 64 -10.11 -2.13 0.88
N PRO A 65 -10.90 -3.04 1.50
CA PRO A 65 -12.10 -2.62 2.22
C PRO A 65 -11.75 -1.71 3.40
N LEU A 66 -10.63 -1.92 4.10
CA LEU A 66 -10.23 -1.06 5.21
C LEU A 66 -9.91 0.37 4.76
N PHE A 67 -9.21 0.53 3.64
CA PHE A 67 -8.95 1.86 3.08
C PHE A 67 -10.22 2.54 2.58
N LEU A 68 -11.15 1.79 1.98
CA LEU A 68 -12.44 2.32 1.54
C LEU A 68 -13.31 2.76 2.73
N VAL A 69 -13.34 1.97 3.80
CA VAL A 69 -14.02 2.32 5.05
C VAL A 69 -13.41 3.58 5.66
N ALA A 70 -12.08 3.62 5.82
CA ALA A 70 -11.39 4.80 6.32
C ALA A 70 -11.67 6.04 5.46
N PHE A 71 -11.64 5.88 4.13
CA PHE A 71 -11.95 6.95 3.20
C PHE A 71 -13.39 7.45 3.33
N ALA A 72 -14.39 6.55 3.32
CA ALA A 72 -15.79 6.93 3.40
C ALA A 72 -16.11 7.69 4.69
N PHE A 73 -15.57 7.22 5.82
CA PHE A 73 -15.76 7.85 7.11
C PHE A 73 -14.97 9.15 7.32
N ASN A 74 -13.89 9.38 6.56
CA ASN A 74 -13.24 10.69 6.47
C ASN A 74 -14.01 11.64 5.53
N LEU A 75 -14.57 11.13 4.44
CA LEU A 75 -15.22 11.96 3.43
C LEU A 75 -16.57 12.50 3.93
N LEU A 76 -17.33 11.69 4.67
CA LEU A 76 -18.66 12.08 5.16
C LEU A 76 -18.66 13.39 5.99
N PRO A 77 -17.89 13.50 7.10
CA PRO A 77 -17.83 14.75 7.87
C PRO A 77 -17.23 15.89 7.04
N PHE A 78 -16.29 15.61 6.13
CA PHE A 78 -15.75 16.63 5.24
C PHE A 78 -16.82 17.24 4.32
N LEU A 79 -17.66 16.41 3.71
CA LEU A 79 -18.76 16.87 2.84
C LEU A 79 -19.80 17.68 3.61
N GLN A 80 -19.99 17.43 4.91
CA GLN A 80 -20.88 18.21 5.77
C GLN A 80 -20.37 19.65 6.02
N THR A 81 -19.07 19.89 5.85
CA THR A 81 -18.48 21.24 5.97
C THR A 81 -18.71 22.11 4.74
N LEU A 82 -19.10 21.49 3.62
CA LEU A 82 -19.31 22.19 2.36
C LEU A 82 -20.71 22.82 2.31
N PRO A 83 -20.88 23.94 1.58
CA PRO A 83 -22.18 24.55 1.38
C PRO A 83 -23.17 23.56 0.73
N PRO A 84 -24.50 23.77 0.93
CA PRO A 84 -25.52 22.89 0.38
C PRO A 84 -25.48 22.90 -1.16
N PHE A 85 -24.88 21.87 -1.73
CA PHE A 85 -24.89 21.64 -3.17
C PHE A 85 -26.23 21.05 -3.65
N SER A 86 -26.51 21.25 -4.94
CA SER A 86 -27.57 20.54 -5.65
C SER A 86 -27.35 19.02 -5.59
N ALA A 87 -28.43 18.23 -5.67
CA ALA A 87 -28.36 16.78 -5.53
C ALA A 87 -27.32 16.11 -6.46
N PRO A 88 -27.21 16.47 -7.76
CA PRO A 88 -26.21 15.89 -8.65
C PRO A 88 -24.76 16.15 -8.21
N ILE A 89 -24.47 17.38 -7.77
CA ILE A 89 -23.12 17.77 -7.33
C ILE A 89 -22.76 17.06 -6.04
N ARG A 90 -23.72 16.88 -5.11
CA ARG A 90 -23.50 16.13 -3.87
C ARG A 90 -23.15 14.67 -4.13
N VAL A 91 -23.86 14.03 -5.06
CA VAL A 91 -23.57 12.65 -5.49
C VAL A 91 -22.19 12.57 -6.15
N ALA A 92 -21.89 13.47 -7.09
CA ALA A 92 -20.59 13.51 -7.77
C ALA A 92 -19.42 13.73 -6.79
N SER A 93 -19.62 14.58 -5.77
CA SER A 93 -18.62 14.86 -4.72
C SER A 93 -18.27 13.65 -3.86
N PHE A 94 -19.16 12.64 -3.82
CA PHE A 94 -18.86 11.36 -3.18
C PHE A 94 -18.22 10.37 -4.17
N PHE A 95 -18.86 10.16 -5.32
CA PHE A 95 -18.47 9.10 -6.26
C PHE A 95 -17.14 9.35 -6.97
N VAL A 96 -16.86 10.59 -7.39
CA VAL A 96 -15.63 10.90 -8.12
C VAL A 96 -14.40 10.65 -7.24
N PRO A 97 -14.30 11.19 -6.00
CA PRO A 97 -13.22 10.85 -5.09
C PRO A 97 -13.14 9.35 -4.76
N ALA A 98 -14.27 8.66 -4.57
CA ALA A 98 -14.29 7.22 -4.31
C ALA A 98 -13.68 6.42 -5.48
N LEU A 99 -14.02 6.76 -6.72
CA LEU A 99 -13.47 6.11 -7.92
C LEU A 99 -11.95 6.33 -8.00
N VAL A 100 -11.47 7.53 -7.71
CA VAL A 100 -10.03 7.84 -7.66
C VAL A 100 -9.33 6.96 -6.63
N VAL A 101 -9.89 6.81 -5.42
CA VAL A 101 -9.32 5.94 -4.38
C VAL A 101 -9.29 4.48 -4.80
N VAL A 102 -10.36 3.98 -5.44
CA VAL A 102 -10.43 2.60 -5.95
C VAL A 102 -9.36 2.36 -7.03
N ILE A 103 -9.24 3.24 -8.03
CA ILE A 103 -8.23 3.13 -9.08
C ILE A 103 -6.82 3.18 -8.48
N PHE A 104 -6.60 4.06 -7.50
CA PHE A 104 -5.32 4.19 -6.82
C PHE A 104 -4.96 2.93 -6.00
N LEU A 105 -5.92 2.34 -5.30
CA LEU A 105 -5.75 1.08 -4.56
C LEU A 105 -5.45 -0.09 -5.50
N LEU A 106 -6.20 -0.23 -6.59
CA LEU A 106 -5.96 -1.25 -7.61
C LEU A 106 -4.57 -1.11 -8.21
N THR A 107 -4.19 0.11 -8.58
CA THR A 107 -2.86 0.40 -9.14
C THR A 107 -1.75 0.05 -8.13
N SER A 108 -1.91 0.46 -6.87
CA SER A 108 -0.96 0.15 -5.79
C SER A 108 -0.84 -1.36 -5.55
N GLY A 109 -1.97 -2.07 -5.55
CA GLY A 109 -2.04 -3.52 -5.41
C GLY A 109 -1.38 -4.26 -6.57
N VAL A 110 -1.64 -3.86 -7.82
CA VAL A 110 -1.01 -4.42 -9.02
C VAL A 110 0.49 -4.19 -9.01
N LEU A 111 0.94 -2.98 -8.67
CA LEU A 111 2.37 -2.66 -8.57
C LEU A 111 3.05 -3.49 -7.47
N LEU A 112 2.41 -3.64 -6.31
CA LEU A 112 2.92 -4.48 -5.23
C LEU A 112 3.00 -5.95 -5.63
N ALA A 113 1.95 -6.50 -6.26
CA ALA A 113 1.90 -7.87 -6.75
C ALA A 113 2.97 -8.15 -7.81
N ARG A 114 3.32 -7.13 -8.61
CA ARG A 114 4.44 -7.17 -9.57
C ARG A 114 5.82 -6.96 -8.92
N GLY A 115 5.89 -6.75 -7.60
CA GLY A 115 7.14 -6.59 -6.86
C GLY A 115 7.76 -5.19 -6.98
N TYR A 116 6.99 -4.16 -7.32
CA TYR A 116 7.45 -2.77 -7.31
C TYR A 116 7.25 -2.13 -5.94
N THR A 117 8.29 -1.48 -5.41
CA THR A 117 8.20 -0.72 -4.15
C THR A 117 7.23 0.46 -4.26
N LEU A 118 6.97 0.94 -5.48
CA LEU A 118 5.98 1.98 -5.74
C LEU A 118 4.57 1.58 -5.26
N GLY A 119 4.19 0.30 -5.36
CA GLY A 119 2.91 -0.17 -4.84
C GLY A 119 2.82 -0.05 -3.31
N LEU A 120 3.90 -0.39 -2.61
CA LEU A 120 4.00 -0.23 -1.16
C LEU A 120 3.97 1.25 -0.74
N LYS A 121 4.65 2.13 -1.51
CA LYS A 121 4.58 3.59 -1.32
C LYS A 121 3.18 4.14 -1.57
N GLY A 122 2.42 3.56 -2.50
CA GLY A 122 1.03 3.92 -2.74
C GLY A 122 0.16 3.68 -1.51
N PHE A 123 0.20 2.45 -0.96
CA PHE A 123 -0.50 2.15 0.29
C PHE A 123 -0.06 3.04 1.46
N LEU A 124 1.23 3.34 1.55
CA LEU A 124 1.75 4.30 2.53
C LEU A 124 1.15 5.70 2.35
N ALA A 125 1.17 6.22 1.12
CA ALA A 125 0.68 7.57 0.83
C ALA A 125 -0.80 7.69 1.21
N LEU A 126 -1.62 6.70 0.85
CA LEU A 126 -3.03 6.69 1.20
C LEU A 126 -3.25 6.57 2.72
N PHE A 127 -2.46 5.74 3.40
CA PHE A 127 -2.48 5.63 4.86
C PHE A 127 -2.18 6.96 5.55
N LEU A 128 -1.11 7.65 5.13
CA LEU A 128 -0.73 8.93 5.71
C LEU A 128 -1.75 10.03 5.41
N LEU A 129 -2.25 10.11 4.18
CA LEU A 129 -3.28 11.07 3.80
C LEU A 129 -4.55 10.90 4.62
N LEU A 130 -5.05 9.67 4.72
CA LEU A 130 -6.26 9.39 5.51
C LEU A 130 -6.03 9.61 7.01
N SER A 131 -4.86 9.23 7.54
CA SER A 131 -4.52 9.50 8.94
C SER A 131 -4.44 11.00 9.23
N ALA A 132 -3.84 11.78 8.32
CA ALA A 132 -3.78 13.24 8.45
C ALA A 132 -5.17 13.87 8.37
N SER A 133 -6.02 13.43 7.44
CA SER A 133 -7.41 13.86 7.35
C SER A 133 -8.19 13.54 8.62
N THR A 134 -8.05 12.32 9.17
CA THR A 134 -8.74 11.93 10.40
C THR A 134 -8.27 12.76 11.58
N ALA A 135 -6.96 13.01 11.69
CA ALA A 135 -6.42 13.87 12.74
C ALA A 135 -6.90 15.33 12.60
N ALA A 136 -6.89 15.89 11.39
CA ALA A 136 -7.36 17.25 11.14
C ALA A 136 -8.85 17.43 11.47
N GLN A 137 -9.67 16.45 11.08
CA GLN A 137 -11.11 16.45 11.38
C GLN A 137 -11.38 16.24 12.87
N ALA A 138 -10.58 15.40 13.56
CA ALA A 138 -10.69 15.24 15.01
C ALA A 138 -10.34 16.54 15.75
N LEU A 139 -9.28 17.23 15.34
CA LEU A 139 -8.91 18.53 15.91
C LEU A 139 -10.02 19.57 15.69
N ARG A 140 -10.62 19.61 14.49
CA ARG A 140 -11.77 20.48 14.22
C ARG A 140 -12.95 20.14 15.14
N ALA A 141 -13.32 18.88 15.23
CA ALA A 141 -14.45 18.41 16.03
C ALA A 141 -14.28 18.73 17.52
N MET A 142 -13.04 18.75 18.02
CA MET A 142 -12.75 19.18 19.41
C MET A 142 -12.98 20.68 19.64
N VAL A 143 -12.84 21.52 18.61
CA VAL A 143 -13.06 22.97 18.69
C VAL A 143 -14.53 23.33 18.46
N SER A 144 -15.23 22.60 17.59
CA SER A 144 -16.65 22.80 17.32
C SER A 144 -17.51 22.03 18.33
N ALA A 145 -18.14 22.73 19.27
CA ALA A 145 -19.06 22.11 20.22
C ALA A 145 -20.20 21.38 19.49
N GLY A 146 -20.28 20.05 19.68
CA GLY A 146 -21.41 19.24 19.21
C GLY A 146 -21.20 18.42 17.93
N GLU A 147 -20.01 18.42 17.31
CA GLU A 147 -19.72 17.51 16.18
C GLU A 147 -19.57 16.05 16.67
N SER A 148 -20.20 15.11 15.96
CA SER A 148 -20.20 13.71 16.36
C SER A 148 -18.91 12.99 15.93
N LEU A 149 -18.21 12.39 16.88
CA LEU A 149 -16.90 11.77 16.66
C LEU A 149 -16.95 10.32 16.13
N TRP A 150 -18.14 9.71 16.06
CA TRP A 150 -18.26 8.31 15.66
C TRP A 150 -17.68 8.00 14.27
N PRO A 151 -17.82 8.85 13.21
CA PRO A 151 -17.22 8.56 11.90
C PRO A 151 -15.69 8.50 12.01
N LEU A 152 -15.11 9.43 12.77
CA LEU A 152 -13.67 9.50 12.98
C LEU A 152 -13.15 8.28 13.77
N ALA A 153 -13.93 7.78 14.73
CA ALA A 153 -13.59 6.56 15.45
C ALA A 153 -13.52 5.33 14.52
N PHE A 154 -14.48 5.16 13.61
CA PHE A 154 -14.45 4.08 12.63
C PHE A 154 -13.31 4.25 11.60
N ALA A 155 -13.04 5.48 11.15
CA ALA A 155 -11.90 5.77 10.29
C ALA A 155 -10.57 5.42 10.97
N ALA A 156 -10.39 5.84 12.22
CA ALA A 156 -9.21 5.55 13.01
C ALA A 156 -9.04 4.03 13.26
N LEU A 157 -10.13 3.32 13.56
CA LEU A 157 -10.11 1.87 13.74
C LEU A 157 -9.71 1.14 12.45
N ALA A 158 -10.24 1.55 11.30
CA ALA A 158 -9.88 0.97 10.01
C ALA A 158 -8.39 1.21 9.68
N LEU A 159 -7.87 2.42 9.95
CA LEU A 159 -6.46 2.73 9.80
C LEU A 159 -5.58 1.92 10.78
N LEU A 160 -6.01 1.74 12.02
CA LEU A 160 -5.31 0.88 12.98
C LEU A 160 -5.22 -0.56 12.46
N CYS A 161 -6.31 -1.10 11.90
CA CYS A 161 -6.31 -2.42 11.26
C CYS A 161 -5.35 -2.48 10.06
N CYS A 162 -5.29 -1.44 9.21
CA CYS A 162 -4.29 -1.36 8.14
C CYS A 162 -2.86 -1.43 8.69
N ARG A 163 -2.57 -0.66 9.75
CA ARG A 163 -1.27 -0.69 10.42
C ARG A 163 -0.96 -2.08 10.97
N LEU A 164 -1.91 -2.77 11.58
CA LEU A 164 -1.72 -4.12 12.06
C LEU A 164 -1.36 -5.07 10.90
N ILE A 165 -2.12 -5.04 9.80
CA ILE A 165 -1.87 -5.86 8.62
C ILE A 165 -0.48 -5.62 8.04
N PHE A 166 -0.06 -4.36 7.89
CA PHE A 166 1.26 -3.98 7.40
C PHE A 166 2.42 -4.63 8.17
N ASN A 167 2.21 -4.92 9.45
CA ASN A 167 3.21 -5.51 10.33
C ASN A 167 3.03 -7.01 10.58
N ARG A 168 2.02 -7.65 9.97
CA ARG A 168 1.85 -9.10 10.07
C ARG A 168 2.78 -9.83 9.10
N GLN A 169 3.27 -10.99 9.54
CA GLN A 169 4.17 -11.85 8.76
C GLN A 169 3.61 -12.18 7.37
N GLY A 170 2.31 -12.42 7.24
CA GLY A 170 1.69 -12.72 5.94
C GLY A 170 1.86 -11.61 4.91
N PHE A 171 1.69 -10.35 5.31
CA PHE A 171 1.89 -9.19 4.43
C PHE A 171 3.37 -9.04 4.04
N VAL A 172 4.27 -9.22 5.02
CA VAL A 172 5.72 -9.13 4.82
C VAL A 172 6.21 -10.20 3.86
N LEU A 173 5.83 -11.46 4.09
CA LEU A 173 6.20 -12.60 3.25
C LEU A 173 5.68 -12.45 1.83
N PHE A 174 4.42 -12.05 1.65
CA PHE A 174 3.84 -11.79 0.33
C PHE A 174 4.64 -10.71 -0.42
N THR A 175 4.97 -9.62 0.27
CA THR A 175 5.72 -8.50 -0.32
C THR A 175 7.14 -8.92 -0.73
N ILE A 176 7.85 -9.67 0.11
CA ILE A 176 9.19 -10.20 -0.20
C ILE A 176 9.10 -11.17 -1.39
N TYR A 177 8.14 -12.09 -1.38
CA TYR A 177 7.94 -13.04 -2.47
C TYR A 177 7.78 -12.34 -3.83
N CYS A 178 6.87 -11.36 -3.93
CA CYS A 178 6.62 -10.63 -5.17
C CYS A 178 7.88 -9.91 -5.68
N ARG A 179 8.68 -9.35 -4.77
CA ARG A 179 9.96 -8.70 -5.12
C ARG A 179 11.01 -9.69 -5.59
N SER A 180 11.19 -10.79 -4.86
CA SER A 180 12.15 -11.86 -5.23
C SER A 180 11.81 -12.45 -6.60
N HIS A 181 10.52 -12.63 -6.89
CA HIS A 181 10.05 -13.06 -8.21
C HIS A 181 10.46 -12.08 -9.31
N ARG A 182 10.21 -10.77 -9.12
CA ARG A 182 10.63 -9.74 -10.09
C ARG A 182 12.14 -9.71 -10.28
N LEU A 183 12.90 -9.80 -9.20
CA LEU A 183 14.36 -9.82 -9.22
C LEU A 183 14.91 -11.01 -10.03
N ALA A 184 14.42 -12.22 -9.76
CA ALA A 184 14.84 -13.43 -10.45
C ALA A 184 14.56 -13.35 -11.96
N LEU A 185 13.38 -12.85 -12.35
CA LEU A 185 13.04 -12.66 -13.76
C LEU A 185 13.96 -11.64 -14.46
N LEU A 186 14.31 -10.54 -13.79
CA LEU A 186 15.21 -9.52 -14.35
C LEU A 186 16.65 -10.02 -14.43
N ALA A 187 17.15 -10.70 -13.38
CA ALA A 187 18.48 -11.27 -13.35
C ALA A 187 18.67 -12.34 -14.44
N GLY A 188 17.68 -13.24 -14.61
CA GLY A 188 17.72 -14.26 -15.65
C GLY A 188 17.74 -13.67 -17.07
N LYS A 189 16.98 -12.59 -17.32
CA LYS A 189 17.02 -11.87 -18.61
C LYS A 189 18.39 -11.26 -18.87
N LEU A 190 18.98 -10.57 -17.88
CA LEU A 190 20.31 -9.96 -18.01
C LEU A 190 21.41 -11.00 -18.23
N ARG A 191 21.35 -12.16 -17.54
CA ARG A 191 22.34 -13.23 -17.71
C ARG A 191 22.25 -13.89 -19.09
N ARG A 192 21.05 -14.01 -19.67
CA ARG A 192 20.87 -14.48 -21.06
C ARG A 192 21.35 -13.48 -22.10
N GLN A 193 21.23 -12.18 -21.85
CA GLN A 193 21.73 -11.14 -22.76
C GLN A 193 23.26 -10.98 -22.76
N ARG A 194 23.95 -11.49 -21.73
CA ARG A 194 25.42 -11.47 -21.62
C ARG A 194 26.10 -12.75 -22.13
N LYS A 195 25.34 -13.79 -22.46
CA LYS A 195 25.83 -15.01 -23.11
C LYS A 195 25.68 -14.87 -24.61
#